data_AF-A0A356V5N4-F1
#
_entry.id   AF-A0A356V5N4-F1
#
_cell.length_a   1.000
_cell.length_b   1.000
_cell.length_c   1.000
_cell.angle_alpha   90.00
_cell.angle_beta   90.00
_cell.angle_gamma   90.00
#
_symmetry.space_group_name_H-M   'P 1'
#
loop_
_entity.id
_entity.type
_entity.pdbx_description
1 polymer ?
#
loop_
_entity_poly.entity_id
_entity_poly.type
_entity_poly.pdbx_seq_one_letter_code
_entity_poly.pdbx_strand_id
1 'polypeptide(L)' 'MSKMLKCTCLDCGAVGRFPLDKIKDKSKCGKCGSWLITGKV' A
#
# COMPACT_ATOMS: atom_id res chain seq x y z
N MET A 1 -9.17 8.83 -13.91
CA MET A 1 -7.78 8.39 -13.72
C MET A 1 -7.55 8.18 -12.23
N SER A 2 -7.31 6.94 -11.80
CA SER A 2 -7.03 6.62 -10.41
C SER A 2 -5.73 7.28 -9.95
N LYS A 3 -5.81 8.09 -8.88
CA LYS A 3 -4.63 8.75 -8.31
C LYS A 3 -3.74 7.69 -7.69
N MET A 4 -2.51 7.55 -8.15
CA MET A 4 -1.57 6.54 -7.66
C MET A 4 -0.70 7.15 -6.57
N LEU A 5 -0.85 6.65 -5.34
CA LEU A 5 -0.03 7.07 -4.21
C LEU A 5 1.26 6.26 -4.18
N LYS A 6 2.38 6.94 -4.00
CA LYS A 6 3.61 6.26 -3.56
C LYS A 6 3.50 6.00 -2.07
N CYS A 7 3.63 4.75 -1.67
CA CYS A 7 3.73 4.37 -0.26
C CYS A 7 4.99 3.54 -0.06
N THR A 8 5.69 3.79 1.04
CA THR A 8 6.77 2.93 1.49
C THR A 8 6.16 1.84 2.38
N CYS A 9 6.45 0.59 2.07
CA CYS A 9 6.05 -0.53 2.91
C CYS A 9 6.83 -0.46 4.23
N LEU A 10 6.12 -0.44 5.36
CA LEU A 10 6.73 -0.38 6.69
C LEU A 10 7.44 -1.70 7.10
N ASP A 11 7.17 -2.78 6.37
CA ASP A 11 7.66 -4.12 6.69
C ASP A 11 8.95 -4.46 5.93
N CYS A 12 9.00 -4.10 4.64
CA CYS A 12 10.14 -4.42 3.76
C CYS A 12 10.88 -3.19 3.21
N GLY A 13 10.42 -1.98 3.51
CA GLY A 13 11.00 -0.73 2.98
C GLY A 13 10.77 -0.52 1.48
N ALA A 14 10.03 -1.40 0.80
CA ALA A 14 9.78 -1.26 -0.63
C ALA A 14 8.87 -0.06 -0.92
N VAL A 15 9.27 0.78 -1.87
CA VAL A 15 8.43 1.87 -2.37
C VAL A 15 7.51 1.32 -3.46
N GLY A 16 6.25 1.12 -3.11
CA GLY A 16 5.20 0.71 -4.04
C GLY A 16 4.33 1.89 -4.48
N ARG A 17 3.61 1.69 -5.59
CA ARG A 17 2.55 2.61 -6.02
C ARG A 17 1.22 1.91 -5.88
N PHE A 18 0.25 2.57 -5.26
CA PHE A 18 -1.04 1.99 -4.93
C PHE A 18 -2.15 2.92 -5.39
N PRO A 19 -3.20 2.39 -6.05
CA PRO A 19 -4.33 3.21 -6.44
C PRO A 19 -5.09 3.67 -5.19
N LEU A 20 -5.30 4.98 -5.08
CA LEU A 20 -5.98 5.62 -3.95
C LEU A 20 -7.42 5.11 -3.81
N ASP A 21 -8.05 4.71 -4.92
CA ASP A 21 -9.37 4.08 -4.95
C ASP A 21 -9.42 2.74 -4.19
N LYS A 22 -8.28 2.05 -4.04
CA LYS A 22 -8.17 0.77 -3.31
C LYS A 22 -7.56 0.91 -1.93
N ILE A 23 -7.50 2.12 -1.35
CA ILE A 23 -7.02 2.29 0.04
C ILE A 23 -7.91 1.57 1.05
N LYS A 24 -9.22 1.47 0.78
CA LYS A 24 -10.17 0.76 1.65
C LYS A 24 -10.07 -0.76 1.51
N ASP A 25 -9.68 -1.23 0.33
CA ASP A 25 -9.43 -2.64 0.03
C ASP A 25 -8.03 -2.99 0.53
N LYS A 26 -7.92 -3.43 1.80
CA LYS A 26 -6.70 -3.90 2.48
C LYS A 26 -5.58 -4.29 1.49
N SER A 27 -4.74 -3.33 1.11
CA SER A 27 -3.84 -3.52 -0.01
C SER A 27 -2.56 -4.20 0.47
N LYS A 28 -2.12 -5.24 -0.24
CA LYS A 28 -0.89 -5.97 0.06
C LYS A 28 0.30 -5.38 -0.70
N CYS A 29 1.47 -5.44 -0.09
CA CYS A 29 2.71 -5.06 -0.74
C CYS A 29 3.03 -6.07 -1.84
N GLY A 30 3.20 -5.58 -3.07
CA GLY A 30 3.57 -6.44 -4.20
C GLY A 30 4.97 -7.08 -4.09
N LYS A 31 5.78 -6.66 -3.11
CA LYS A 31 7.13 -7.20 -2.89
C LYS A 31 7.20 -8.21 -1.74
N CYS A 32 6.64 -7.89 -0.57
CA CYS A 32 6.69 -8.77 0.60
C CYS A 32 5.35 -9.44 0.94
N GLY A 33 4.25 -9.03 0.30
CA GLY A 33 2.91 -9.53 0.62
C GLY A 33 2.30 -8.98 1.92
N SER A 34 3.06 -8.25 2.72
CA SER A 34 2.59 -7.63 3.98
C SER A 34 1.52 -6.58 3.72
N TRP A 35 0.63 -6.39 4.70
CA TRP A 35 -0.44 -5.40 4.61
C TRP A 35 0.13 -3.98 4.68
N LEU A 36 -0.10 -3.18 3.64
CA LEU A 36 0.34 -1.78 3.63
C LEU A 36 -0.58 -0.89 4.46
N ILE A 37 -1.85 -1.27 4.55
CA ILE A 37 -2.89 -0.50 5.22
C ILE A 37 -3.47 -1.41 6.29
N THR A 38 -2.93 -1.28 7.51
CA THR A 38 -3.38 -2.04 8.68
C THR A 38 -4.46 -1.29 9.47
N GLY A 39 -4.78 -0.04 9.11
CA GLY A 39 -5.80 0.78 9.76
C GLY A 39 -5.49 1.14 11.22
N LYS A 40 -4.28 0.82 11.70
CA LYS A 40 -3.81 1.23 13.02
C LYS A 40 -3.19 2.62 12.87
N VAL A 41 -3.80 3.60 13.53
CA VAL A 41 -3.29 4.96 13.71
C VAL A 41 -2.19 4.99 14.76
#